data_AF-A0A5C6DQ69-F1
#
_entry.id   AF-A0A5C6DQ69-F1
#
_cell.length_a   1.000
_cell.length_b   1.000
_cell.length_c   1.000
_cell.angle_alpha   90.00
_cell.angle_beta   90.00
_cell.angle_gamma   90.00
#
_symmetry.space_group_name_H-M   'P 1'
#
loop_
_entity.id
_entity.type
_entity.pdbx_description
1 polymer ?
#
loop_
_entity_poly.entity_id
_entity_poly.type
_entity_poly.pdbx_seq_one_letter_code
_entity_poly.pdbx_strand_id
1 'polypeptide(L)'
;MNTSYFLRRIVGALFFATAWWICLPTDTSAAKPRLVVMTDIGGDPDDEQSIVRFLLYACDLDVEGLCTGFGHGHYKVTHPELLHKAVDAYGQVLPNLLQHREDFPSHDQLKKLIKDGSNGDPHTVGPGRDSEASEWIIRVLDRDDPRPVWFSIWGGPRELAQAIWKVQNTRTAEQLAAFKRKIRVHSIADQDHTAEWIKKNHPDIFWIYSDGQFRGIWKEGDQTIVAPQWLEQNVRTAHGALGPIYPAKAAGKVGVKEGDTPSFFYVLPDGLSDPEHPGWGNWGGRFERSGSGMEFTSASDLREHVPDVLYPVHRWRDAFQNSFAARMDWCVSSFRNANHEPIAVLNGDQTGRVLQIESDANQDVRLSAVGSSDPDGHALQFRWWNYVEAGSHWLAAPLQGSETAETVITIPSNASGQTIHVILEVTDRGEPALTSYRRAILNVGGEPIEPPPGVWLSSAEVVPPLTEFIPAPDGPWVFQRAVNVNGPPVQIDGRQWQGEDSRNFDCNGKALVTKDVKPQPAVDADHTTMLTSFRFSRDLEVSFNRLPVGTYAVFVHVFEDNHSEQLDFFLERHPVTRNYASGTAGHWNRLGPWVARVADGNIVLTSDGGAANLAGIELWKLNETADGKD
;
A
#
# COMPACT_ATOMS: atom_id res chain seq x y z
N MET A 1 -24.18 77.67 41.54
CA MET A 1 -22.96 78.18 42.21
C MET A 1 -22.03 76.99 42.46
N ASN A 2 -20.80 77.07 41.93
CA ASN A 2 -19.61 76.27 42.22
C ASN A 2 -19.64 74.76 41.94
N THR A 3 -19.03 74.20 40.88
CA THR A 3 -17.62 74.21 40.37
C THR A 3 -16.76 73.09 40.97
N SER A 4 -16.20 72.28 40.06
CA SER A 4 -14.93 71.51 40.10
C SER A 4 -15.10 69.99 40.01
N TYR A 5 -15.11 69.36 38.83
CA TYR A 5 -14.03 69.05 37.87
C TYR A 5 -13.08 67.89 38.25
N PHE A 6 -13.00 66.95 37.30
CA PHE A 6 -11.94 65.97 36.99
C PHE A 6 -11.83 64.66 37.79
N LEU A 7 -12.23 63.53 37.18
CA LEU A 7 -11.28 62.64 36.52
C LEU A 7 -11.97 61.66 35.55
N ARG A 8 -11.29 61.43 34.42
CA ARG A 8 -11.69 60.64 33.24
C ARG A 8 -11.89 59.15 33.55
N ARG A 9 -12.86 58.50 32.89
CA ARG A 9 -12.63 57.24 32.14
C ARG A 9 -13.80 56.90 31.21
N ILE A 10 -13.42 56.44 30.03
CA ILE A 10 -14.20 56.08 28.85
C ILE A 10 -15.07 54.84 29.16
N VAL A 11 -16.37 54.90 28.89
CA VAL A 11 -17.25 53.72 28.80
C VAL A 11 -17.39 53.38 27.32
N GLY A 12 -16.59 52.43 26.86
CA GLY A 12 -16.76 51.76 25.57
C GLY A 12 -17.71 50.58 25.72
N ALA A 13 -18.64 50.46 24.78
CA ALA A 13 -19.67 49.44 24.73
C ALA A 13 -19.11 48.01 24.77
N LEU A 14 -19.67 47.15 25.64
CA LEU A 14 -19.48 45.71 25.58
C LEU A 14 -20.30 45.14 24.41
N PHE A 15 -19.61 44.71 23.36
CA PHE A 15 -20.13 43.74 22.40
C PHE A 15 -20.00 42.34 23.02
N PHE A 16 -21.13 41.70 23.30
CA PHE A 16 -21.18 40.25 23.53
C PHE A 16 -21.00 39.57 22.17
N ALA A 17 -19.77 39.14 21.86
CA ALA A 17 -19.52 38.21 20.78
C ALA A 17 -19.81 36.79 21.28
N THR A 18 -20.99 36.27 20.97
CA THR A 18 -21.27 34.83 21.07
C THR A 18 -20.43 34.12 20.03
N ALA A 19 -19.30 33.54 20.46
CA ALA A 19 -18.50 32.66 19.61
C ALA A 19 -19.29 31.37 19.36
N TRP A 20 -19.99 31.32 18.22
CA TRP A 20 -20.44 30.08 17.65
C TRP A 20 -19.19 29.37 17.15
N TRP A 21 -18.73 28.36 17.89
CA TRP A 21 -17.78 27.40 17.37
C TRP A 21 -18.52 26.62 16.28
N ILE A 22 -18.34 27.05 15.04
CA ILE A 22 -18.63 26.19 13.90
C ILE A 22 -17.57 25.09 13.99
N CYS A 23 -17.98 23.94 14.54
CA CYS A 23 -17.29 22.68 14.32
C CYS A 23 -17.35 22.45 12.81
N LEU A 24 -16.31 22.89 12.10
CA LEU A 24 -16.06 22.41 10.76
C LEU A 24 -15.85 20.89 10.91
N PRO A 25 -16.55 20.06 10.13
CA PRO A 25 -16.26 18.64 10.11
C PRO A 25 -14.78 18.51 9.71
N THR A 26 -13.98 17.98 10.62
CA THR A 26 -12.65 17.50 10.31
C THR A 26 -12.84 16.29 9.42
N ASP A 27 -12.49 16.40 8.15
CA ASP A 27 -12.42 15.24 7.25
C ASP A 27 -11.18 14.44 7.68
N THR A 28 -11.34 13.62 8.73
CA THR A 28 -10.24 12.97 9.48
C THR A 28 -9.99 11.52 9.10
N SER A 29 -10.74 10.93 8.17
CA SER A 29 -10.52 9.54 7.79
C SER A 29 -9.93 9.44 6.39
N ALA A 30 -8.71 8.91 6.28
CA ALA A 30 -8.34 8.20 5.06
C ALA A 30 -9.47 7.20 4.72
N ALA A 31 -9.81 7.06 3.44
CA ALA A 31 -10.90 6.17 3.02
C ALA A 31 -10.61 4.73 3.49
N LYS A 32 -11.60 4.06 4.08
CA LYS A 32 -11.43 2.68 4.60
C LYS A 32 -10.94 1.75 3.49
N PRO A 33 -9.97 0.86 3.75
CA PRO A 33 -9.58 -0.15 2.77
C PRO A 33 -10.75 -1.07 2.44
N ARG A 34 -10.92 -1.39 1.16
CA ARG A 34 -11.94 -2.36 0.71
C ARG A 34 -11.38 -3.76 0.81
N LEU A 35 -12.10 -4.67 1.45
CA LEU A 35 -11.58 -6.01 1.74
C LEU A 35 -12.61 -7.11 1.52
N VAL A 36 -12.18 -8.17 0.83
CA VAL A 36 -12.89 -9.46 0.70
C VAL A 36 -12.11 -10.50 1.49
N VAL A 37 -12.79 -11.20 2.41
CA VAL A 37 -12.25 -12.39 3.06
C VAL A 37 -12.60 -13.61 2.21
N MET A 38 -11.63 -14.46 1.94
CA MET A 38 -11.82 -15.77 1.31
C MET A 38 -11.33 -16.85 2.26
N THR A 39 -12.25 -17.67 2.77
CA THR A 39 -11.99 -18.57 3.90
C THR A 39 -12.48 -19.98 3.65
N ASP A 40 -11.69 -20.96 4.07
CA ASP A 40 -12.07 -22.37 4.13
C ASP A 40 -12.61 -22.77 5.50
N ILE A 41 -13.27 -21.82 6.19
CA ILE A 41 -13.94 -22.00 7.48
C ILE A 41 -14.68 -23.34 7.57
N GLY A 42 -14.53 -24.00 8.71
CA GLY A 42 -14.93 -25.40 8.89
C GLY A 42 -13.82 -26.38 8.55
N GLY A 43 -12.71 -25.90 7.99
CA GLY A 43 -11.47 -26.64 7.82
C GLY A 43 -10.74 -26.85 9.14
N ASP A 44 -9.98 -25.85 9.53
CA ASP A 44 -9.38 -25.74 10.86
C ASP A 44 -10.19 -24.73 11.70
N PRO A 45 -10.39 -24.96 13.01
CA PRO A 45 -11.08 -24.00 13.85
C PRO A 45 -10.44 -22.60 13.95
N ASP A 46 -9.24 -22.35 13.43
CA ASP A 46 -8.65 -21.01 13.43
C ASP A 46 -9.34 -20.01 12.48
N ASP A 47 -9.97 -20.43 11.39
CA ASP A 47 -10.85 -19.54 10.61
C ASP A 47 -12.03 -19.03 11.45
N GLU A 48 -12.62 -19.90 12.29
CA GLU A 48 -13.68 -19.53 13.24
C GLU A 48 -13.15 -18.58 14.34
N GLN A 49 -11.87 -18.71 14.72
CA GLN A 49 -11.22 -17.75 15.61
C GLN A 49 -11.01 -16.39 14.91
N SER A 50 -10.40 -16.41 13.72
CA SER A 50 -10.06 -15.24 12.92
C SER A 50 -11.30 -14.44 12.52
N ILE A 51 -12.43 -15.09 12.18
CA ILE A 51 -13.66 -14.36 11.82
C ILE A 51 -14.28 -13.62 13.01
N VAL A 52 -14.20 -14.19 14.22
CA VAL A 52 -14.67 -13.49 15.43
C VAL A 52 -13.84 -12.23 15.64
N ARG A 53 -12.51 -12.32 15.54
CA ARG A 53 -11.65 -11.14 15.65
C ARG A 53 -11.91 -10.15 14.51
N PHE A 54 -11.97 -10.59 13.26
CA PHE A 54 -12.25 -9.75 12.09
C PHE A 54 -13.51 -8.88 12.28
N LEU A 55 -14.60 -9.46 12.77
CA LEU A 55 -15.86 -8.75 12.98
C LEU A 55 -15.76 -7.58 13.97
N LEU A 56 -14.83 -7.65 14.92
CA LEU A 56 -14.55 -6.56 15.88
C LEU A 56 -13.73 -5.43 15.27
N TYR A 57 -13.10 -5.65 14.12
CA TYR A 57 -12.36 -4.65 13.34
C TYR A 57 -13.09 -4.26 12.05
N ALA A 58 -14.29 -4.80 11.80
CA ALA A 58 -15.05 -4.50 10.59
C ALA A 58 -15.46 -3.02 10.47
N CYS A 59 -15.43 -2.27 11.57
CA CYS A 59 -15.57 -0.82 11.56
C CYS A 59 -14.40 -0.12 10.83
N ASP A 60 -13.22 -0.72 10.74
CA ASP A 60 -12.03 -0.10 10.12
C ASP A 60 -11.90 -0.42 8.62
N LEU A 61 -12.83 -1.19 8.07
CA LEU A 61 -12.79 -1.73 6.71
C LEU A 61 -14.10 -1.48 5.98
N ASP A 62 -14.01 -1.26 4.67
CA ASP A 62 -15.14 -1.45 3.77
C ASP A 62 -15.21 -2.94 3.44
N VAL A 63 -15.96 -3.72 4.22
CA VAL A 63 -16.15 -5.15 3.97
C VAL A 63 -16.95 -5.33 2.67
N GLU A 64 -16.34 -5.98 1.69
CA GLU A 64 -16.91 -6.20 0.36
C GLU A 64 -17.40 -7.64 0.16
N GLY A 65 -16.97 -8.59 0.99
CA GLY A 65 -17.36 -9.99 0.86
C GLY A 65 -16.78 -10.88 1.94
N LEU A 66 -17.57 -11.87 2.36
CA LEU A 66 -17.16 -13.00 3.20
C LEU A 66 -17.41 -14.27 2.39
N CYS A 67 -16.42 -14.67 1.60
CA CYS A 67 -16.54 -15.74 0.62
C CYS A 67 -16.02 -17.06 1.19
N THR A 68 -16.83 -18.11 1.18
CA THR A 68 -16.34 -19.45 1.51
C THR A 68 -15.57 -20.07 0.35
N GLY A 69 -14.65 -20.98 0.68
CA GLY A 69 -13.84 -21.72 -0.26
C GLY A 69 -13.27 -22.97 0.39
N PHE A 70 -12.08 -23.37 -0.06
CA PHE A 70 -11.40 -24.58 0.38
C PHE A 70 -9.92 -24.32 0.66
N GLY A 71 -9.29 -25.17 1.48
CA GLY A 71 -7.88 -25.09 1.87
C GLY A 71 -7.35 -26.43 2.36
N HIS A 72 -6.15 -26.47 2.96
CA HIS A 72 -5.33 -27.69 3.15
C HIS A 72 -6.11 -28.90 3.70
N GLY A 73 -6.54 -29.80 2.82
CA GLY A 73 -7.21 -31.05 3.19
C GLY A 73 -8.73 -30.96 3.40
N HIS A 74 -9.32 -29.77 3.22
CA HIS A 74 -10.75 -29.50 3.37
C HIS A 74 -11.37 -29.12 2.02
N TYR A 75 -11.73 -30.16 1.24
CA TYR A 75 -12.06 -30.02 -0.20
C TYR A 75 -13.43 -30.61 -0.59
N LYS A 76 -14.33 -30.81 0.38
CA LYS A 76 -15.57 -31.56 0.13
C LYS A 76 -16.80 -30.68 0.07
N VAL A 77 -17.00 -29.87 1.10
CA VAL A 77 -18.17 -29.01 1.27
C VAL A 77 -17.73 -27.69 1.90
N THR A 78 -18.19 -26.57 1.37
CA THR A 78 -18.03 -25.23 1.95
C THR A 78 -19.02 -25.06 3.11
N HIS A 79 -18.65 -24.24 4.10
CA HIS A 79 -19.44 -24.08 5.33
C HIS A 79 -19.94 -22.63 5.58
N PRO A 80 -20.75 -22.03 4.68
CA PRO A 80 -21.25 -20.66 4.86
C PRO A 80 -22.12 -20.50 6.10
N GLU A 81 -22.69 -21.57 6.64
CA GLU A 81 -23.44 -21.56 7.90
C GLU A 81 -22.58 -21.13 9.10
N LEU A 82 -21.26 -21.36 9.08
CA LEU A 82 -20.35 -20.92 10.13
C LEU A 82 -20.14 -19.40 10.08
N LEU A 83 -20.04 -18.81 8.89
CA LEU A 83 -20.04 -17.35 8.72
C LEU A 83 -21.37 -16.74 9.17
N HIS A 84 -22.50 -17.37 8.82
CA HIS A 84 -23.82 -16.93 9.29
C HIS A 84 -23.91 -16.97 10.82
N LYS A 85 -23.42 -18.04 11.47
CA LYS A 85 -23.36 -18.15 12.92
C LYS A 85 -22.52 -17.03 13.55
N ALA A 86 -21.35 -16.72 12.99
CA ALA A 86 -20.49 -15.64 13.47
C ALA A 86 -21.14 -14.26 13.30
N VAL A 87 -21.71 -13.97 12.13
CA VAL A 87 -22.41 -12.71 11.85
C VAL A 87 -23.67 -12.56 12.70
N ASP A 88 -24.44 -13.63 12.92
CA ASP A 88 -25.62 -13.60 13.80
C ASP A 88 -25.24 -13.40 15.28
N ALA A 89 -24.08 -13.90 15.73
CA ALA A 89 -23.54 -13.60 17.06
C ALA A 89 -23.05 -12.14 17.16
N TYR A 90 -22.38 -11.63 16.13
CA TYR A 90 -22.02 -10.21 16.02
C TYR A 90 -23.24 -9.29 16.11
N GLY A 91 -24.34 -9.64 15.40
CA GLY A 91 -25.57 -8.86 15.43
C GLY A 91 -26.18 -8.73 16.83
N GLN A 92 -25.93 -9.68 17.74
CA GLN A 92 -26.41 -9.63 19.13
C GLN A 92 -25.59 -8.68 20.01
N VAL A 93 -24.31 -8.48 19.69
CA VAL A 93 -23.42 -7.57 20.44
C VAL A 93 -23.31 -6.19 19.78
N LEU A 94 -23.76 -6.05 18.53
CA LEU A 94 -23.74 -4.80 17.76
C LEU A 94 -24.33 -3.58 18.51
N PRO A 95 -25.43 -3.67 19.27
CA PRO A 95 -25.93 -2.52 20.05
C PRO A 95 -24.93 -1.99 21.09
N ASN A 96 -24.06 -2.85 21.63
CA ASN A 96 -22.99 -2.42 22.52
C ASN A 96 -21.82 -1.85 21.71
N LEU A 97 -21.38 -2.54 20.66
CA LEU A 97 -20.31 -2.06 19.76
C LEU A 97 -20.59 -0.65 19.21
N LEU A 98 -21.86 -0.35 18.88
CA LEU A 98 -22.29 0.97 18.39
C LEU A 98 -22.20 2.09 19.44
N GLN A 99 -22.04 1.77 20.73
CA GLN A 99 -21.72 2.76 21.76
C GLN A 99 -20.24 3.15 21.73
N HIS A 100 -19.38 2.28 21.21
CA HIS A 100 -17.94 2.49 21.11
C HIS A 100 -17.58 3.17 19.80
N ARG A 101 -18.13 2.70 18.68
CA ARG A 101 -18.03 3.37 17.38
C ARG A 101 -19.30 3.26 16.56
N GLU A 102 -19.72 4.36 15.93
CA GLU A 102 -20.95 4.40 15.14
C GLU A 102 -20.85 3.73 13.75
N ASP A 103 -19.63 3.46 13.30
CA ASP A 103 -19.30 3.08 11.92
C ASP A 103 -19.12 1.58 11.72
N PHE A 104 -19.51 0.76 12.71
CA PHE A 104 -19.65 -0.68 12.56
C PHE A 104 -20.71 -1.03 11.51
N PRO A 105 -20.43 -1.98 10.59
CA PRO A 105 -21.41 -2.39 9.59
C PRO A 105 -22.60 -3.10 10.26
N SER A 106 -23.82 -2.86 9.75
CA SER A 106 -25.00 -3.53 10.29
C SER A 106 -24.98 -5.04 10.05
N HIS A 107 -25.67 -5.78 10.92
CA HIS A 107 -25.90 -7.22 10.78
C HIS A 107 -26.44 -7.60 9.40
N ASP A 108 -27.45 -6.88 8.90
CA ASP A 108 -28.06 -7.11 7.59
C ASP A 108 -27.10 -6.83 6.42
N GLN A 109 -26.20 -5.85 6.56
CA GLN A 109 -25.16 -5.60 5.56
C GLN A 109 -24.20 -6.79 5.50
N LEU A 110 -23.59 -7.18 6.62
CA LEU A 110 -22.64 -8.29 6.66
C LEU A 110 -23.27 -9.62 6.20
N LYS A 111 -24.51 -9.89 6.60
CA LYS A 111 -25.21 -11.12 6.20
C LYS A 111 -25.40 -11.24 4.69
N LYS A 112 -25.60 -10.12 3.99
CA LYS A 112 -25.73 -10.07 2.51
C LYS A 112 -24.38 -10.26 1.80
N LEU A 113 -23.27 -9.99 2.48
CA LEU A 113 -21.91 -10.12 1.96
C LEU A 113 -21.36 -11.54 2.07
N ILE A 114 -22.05 -12.45 2.77
CA ILE A 114 -21.70 -13.87 2.77
C ILE A 114 -22.01 -14.45 1.39
N LYS A 115 -21.03 -15.11 0.79
CA LYS A 115 -21.12 -15.67 -0.56
C LYS A 115 -20.54 -17.07 -0.58
N ASP A 116 -21.30 -18.03 -1.08
CA ASP A 116 -20.84 -19.41 -1.10
C ASP A 116 -19.89 -19.67 -2.28
N GLY A 117 -18.78 -20.33 -2.00
CA GLY A 117 -17.83 -20.83 -2.99
C GLY A 117 -18.36 -22.06 -3.73
N SER A 118 -17.57 -22.56 -4.67
CA SER A 118 -17.89 -23.77 -5.40
C SER A 118 -17.63 -25.01 -4.54
N ASN A 119 -18.62 -25.89 -4.43
CA ASN A 119 -18.47 -27.23 -3.85
C ASN A 119 -17.80 -28.25 -4.81
N GLY A 120 -17.16 -27.75 -5.87
CA GLY A 120 -16.48 -28.55 -6.89
C GLY A 120 -14.99 -28.78 -6.59
N ASP A 121 -14.22 -29.09 -7.63
CA ASP A 121 -12.77 -29.26 -7.49
C ASP A 121 -12.10 -27.91 -7.13
N PRO A 122 -11.41 -27.82 -5.96
CA PRO A 122 -10.76 -26.61 -5.45
C PRO A 122 -9.55 -26.19 -6.29
N HIS A 123 -9.01 -27.06 -7.13
CA HIS A 123 -7.75 -26.81 -7.82
C HIS A 123 -7.94 -26.36 -9.28
N THR A 124 -9.18 -26.18 -9.72
CA THR A 124 -9.47 -25.96 -11.14
C THR A 124 -10.50 -24.87 -11.39
N VAL A 125 -10.16 -24.04 -12.39
CA VAL A 125 -11.01 -22.99 -12.98
C VAL A 125 -11.43 -23.41 -14.40
N GLY A 126 -12.52 -22.83 -14.93
CA GLY A 126 -12.98 -23.17 -16.28
C GLY A 126 -14.47 -22.98 -16.56
N PRO A 127 -14.94 -23.47 -17.72
CA PRO A 127 -16.36 -23.42 -18.08
C PRO A 127 -17.22 -24.18 -17.07
N GLY A 128 -18.37 -23.60 -16.68
CA GLY A 128 -19.32 -24.24 -15.77
C GLY A 128 -18.86 -24.33 -14.31
N ARG A 129 -17.83 -23.56 -13.94
CA ARG A 129 -17.22 -23.56 -12.61
C ARG A 129 -17.47 -22.29 -11.80
N ASP A 130 -18.30 -21.38 -12.32
CA ASP A 130 -18.73 -20.18 -11.61
C ASP A 130 -19.46 -20.55 -10.30
N SER A 131 -19.28 -19.74 -9.26
CA SER A 131 -19.93 -19.85 -7.95
C SER A 131 -20.61 -18.52 -7.58
N GLU A 132 -21.35 -18.49 -6.47
CA GLU A 132 -21.87 -17.22 -5.96
C GLU A 132 -20.72 -16.26 -5.62
N ALA A 133 -19.67 -16.76 -4.97
CA ALA A 133 -18.47 -16.00 -4.64
C ALA A 133 -17.72 -15.47 -5.86
N SER A 134 -17.47 -16.29 -6.90
CA SER A 134 -16.73 -15.82 -8.08
C SER A 134 -17.49 -14.74 -8.84
N GLU A 135 -18.81 -14.89 -8.98
CA GLU A 135 -19.65 -13.85 -9.61
C GLU A 135 -19.70 -12.57 -8.76
N TRP A 136 -19.72 -12.70 -7.44
CA TRP A 136 -19.69 -11.55 -6.55
C TRP A 136 -18.38 -10.79 -6.62
N ILE A 137 -17.24 -11.50 -6.64
CA ILE A 137 -15.91 -10.91 -6.81
C ILE A 137 -15.85 -10.07 -8.10
N ILE A 138 -16.41 -10.58 -9.20
CA ILE A 138 -16.49 -9.81 -10.45
C ILE A 138 -17.28 -8.49 -10.23
N ARG A 139 -18.43 -8.55 -9.57
CA ARG A 139 -19.25 -7.35 -9.30
C ARG A 139 -18.52 -6.33 -8.41
N VAL A 140 -17.81 -6.80 -7.39
CA VAL A 140 -17.03 -5.97 -6.46
C VAL A 140 -15.92 -5.22 -7.20
N LEU A 141 -15.20 -5.91 -8.08
CA LEU A 141 -14.11 -5.35 -8.87
C LEU A 141 -14.60 -4.48 -10.03
N ASP A 142 -15.79 -4.74 -10.56
CA ASP A 142 -16.43 -3.93 -11.61
C ASP A 142 -17.02 -2.62 -11.09
N ARG A 143 -17.20 -2.47 -9.77
CA ARG A 143 -17.71 -1.23 -9.19
C ARG A 143 -16.82 -0.05 -9.59
N ASP A 144 -17.45 1.07 -9.93
CA ASP A 144 -16.78 2.34 -10.23
C ASP A 144 -16.27 3.00 -8.94
N ASP A 145 -15.30 2.33 -8.34
CA ASP A 145 -14.56 2.74 -7.15
C ASP A 145 -13.08 2.57 -7.51
N PRO A 146 -12.28 3.65 -7.50
CA PRO A 146 -10.89 3.62 -7.94
C PRO A 146 -9.98 2.91 -6.93
N ARG A 147 -10.46 2.70 -5.69
CA ARG A 147 -9.66 2.06 -4.64
C ARG A 147 -9.37 0.58 -4.97
N PRO A 148 -8.21 0.07 -4.52
CA PRO A 148 -7.96 -1.36 -4.42
C PRO A 148 -9.09 -2.16 -3.80
N VAL A 149 -9.13 -3.45 -4.11
CA VAL A 149 -9.78 -4.46 -3.28
C VAL A 149 -8.72 -5.43 -2.79
N TRP A 150 -8.58 -5.49 -1.47
CA TRP A 150 -7.73 -6.46 -0.78
C TRP A 150 -8.46 -7.79 -0.64
N PHE A 151 -7.79 -8.87 -1.02
CA PHE A 151 -8.24 -10.24 -0.82
C PHE A 151 -7.39 -10.84 0.29
N SER A 152 -8.02 -11.01 1.46
CA SER A 152 -7.47 -11.71 2.61
C SER A 152 -7.83 -13.18 2.45
N ILE A 153 -6.88 -13.99 2.00
CA ILE A 153 -7.10 -15.39 1.59
C ILE A 153 -6.57 -16.32 2.67
N TRP A 154 -7.51 -16.87 3.44
CA TRP A 154 -7.27 -17.75 4.58
C TRP A 154 -7.09 -19.19 4.09
N GLY A 155 -7.90 -19.61 3.11
CA GLY A 155 -7.75 -20.88 2.40
C GLY A 155 -7.06 -20.71 1.04
N GLY A 156 -7.74 -21.16 -0.01
CA GLY A 156 -7.28 -21.12 -1.40
C GLY A 156 -7.96 -20.04 -2.24
N PRO A 157 -7.27 -19.45 -3.24
CA PRO A 157 -7.77 -18.35 -4.06
C PRO A 157 -8.73 -18.77 -5.19
N ARG A 158 -9.23 -20.01 -5.22
CA ARG A 158 -9.99 -20.56 -6.35
C ARG A 158 -11.09 -19.66 -6.88
N GLU A 159 -11.87 -18.99 -6.02
CA GLU A 159 -12.97 -18.13 -6.47
C GLU A 159 -12.50 -16.84 -7.14
N LEU A 160 -11.37 -16.28 -6.68
CA LEU A 160 -10.68 -15.18 -7.36
C LEU A 160 -10.10 -15.65 -8.69
N ALA A 161 -9.49 -16.84 -8.72
CA ALA A 161 -8.97 -17.43 -9.95
C ALA A 161 -10.08 -17.66 -10.98
N GLN A 162 -11.25 -18.18 -10.56
CA GLN A 162 -12.40 -18.38 -11.44
C GLN A 162 -12.95 -17.05 -11.96
N ALA A 163 -13.04 -16.03 -11.11
CA ALA A 163 -13.44 -14.68 -11.51
C ALA A 163 -12.52 -14.12 -12.60
N ILE A 164 -11.20 -14.21 -12.40
CA ILE A 164 -10.19 -13.78 -13.38
C ILE A 164 -10.31 -14.60 -14.67
N TRP A 165 -10.41 -15.93 -14.57
CA TRP A 165 -10.57 -16.82 -15.72
C TRP A 165 -11.80 -16.43 -16.56
N LYS A 166 -12.95 -16.18 -15.92
CA LYS A 166 -14.16 -15.78 -16.62
C LYS A 166 -14.00 -14.44 -17.32
N VAL A 167 -13.44 -13.44 -16.63
CA VAL A 167 -13.18 -12.12 -17.22
C VAL A 167 -12.23 -12.23 -18.41
N GLN A 168 -11.14 -13.01 -18.28
CA GLN A 168 -10.19 -13.26 -19.36
C GLN A 168 -10.84 -13.88 -20.60
N ASN A 169 -11.84 -14.74 -20.43
CA ASN A 169 -12.50 -15.45 -21.53
C ASN A 169 -13.74 -14.73 -22.09
N THR A 170 -14.18 -13.63 -21.46
CA THR A 170 -15.43 -12.94 -21.85
C THR A 170 -15.26 -11.45 -22.16
N ARG A 171 -14.09 -10.87 -21.84
CA ARG A 171 -13.81 -9.43 -22.00
C ARG A 171 -12.56 -9.19 -22.84
N THR A 172 -12.34 -7.94 -23.24
CA THR A 172 -11.11 -7.56 -23.95
C THR A 172 -9.90 -7.56 -23.02
N ALA A 173 -8.70 -7.54 -23.59
CA ALA A 173 -7.45 -7.51 -22.83
C ALA A 173 -7.35 -6.24 -21.96
N GLU A 174 -7.83 -5.10 -22.44
CA GLU A 174 -7.83 -3.82 -21.71
C GLU A 174 -8.76 -3.88 -20.50
N GLN A 175 -9.94 -4.49 -20.68
CA GLN A 175 -10.90 -4.70 -19.60
C GLN A 175 -10.38 -5.67 -18.55
N LEU A 176 -9.72 -6.75 -18.96
CA LEU A 176 -9.03 -7.67 -18.04
C LEU A 176 -7.90 -6.95 -17.29
N ALA A 177 -7.08 -6.15 -17.97
CA ALA A 177 -6.01 -5.39 -17.34
C ALA A 177 -6.58 -4.39 -16.31
N ALA A 178 -7.67 -3.69 -16.64
CA ALA A 178 -8.35 -2.79 -15.71
C ALA A 178 -8.93 -3.52 -14.50
N PHE A 179 -9.49 -4.71 -14.70
CA PHE A 179 -9.99 -5.57 -13.64
C PHE A 179 -8.87 -6.01 -12.70
N LYS A 180 -7.76 -6.53 -13.24
CA LYS A 180 -6.59 -7.01 -12.46
C LYS A 180 -5.90 -5.90 -11.67
N ARG A 181 -5.80 -4.68 -12.21
CA ARG A 181 -5.18 -3.52 -11.52
C ARG A 181 -5.84 -3.17 -10.18
N LYS A 182 -7.07 -3.63 -9.93
CA LYS A 182 -7.74 -3.43 -8.64
C LYS A 182 -7.39 -4.49 -7.59
N ILE A 183 -6.84 -5.63 -7.99
CA ILE A 183 -6.64 -6.81 -7.14
C ILE A 183 -5.35 -6.70 -6.34
N ARG A 184 -5.47 -6.74 -5.00
CA ARG A 184 -4.35 -6.91 -4.06
C ARG A 184 -4.60 -8.18 -3.26
N VAL A 185 -3.63 -9.08 -3.19
CA VAL A 185 -3.78 -10.34 -2.46
C VAL A 185 -2.85 -10.37 -1.26
N HIS A 186 -3.38 -10.77 -0.10
CA HIS A 186 -2.60 -11.30 1.01
C HIS A 186 -3.04 -12.74 1.27
N SER A 187 -2.22 -13.68 0.84
CA SER A 187 -2.49 -15.12 0.91
C SER A 187 -1.72 -15.78 2.05
N ILE A 188 -2.42 -16.62 2.80
CA ILE A 188 -1.87 -17.43 3.88
C ILE A 188 -1.56 -18.82 3.31
N ALA A 189 -0.27 -19.12 3.17
CA ALA A 189 0.23 -20.44 2.77
C ALA A 189 -0.27 -21.00 1.41
N ASP A 190 -0.89 -20.20 0.53
CA ASP A 190 -1.32 -20.57 -0.83
C ASP A 190 -1.95 -21.97 -0.91
N GLN A 191 -3.12 -22.15 -0.30
CA GLN A 191 -3.60 -23.48 0.06
C GLN A 191 -4.23 -24.32 -1.09
N ASP A 192 -4.17 -23.85 -2.34
CA ASP A 192 -4.59 -24.61 -3.53
C ASP A 192 -3.75 -24.28 -4.78
N HIS A 193 -3.80 -25.14 -5.81
CA HIS A 193 -3.05 -24.95 -7.06
C HIS A 193 -3.48 -23.74 -7.91
N THR A 194 -4.62 -23.11 -7.62
CA THR A 194 -5.05 -21.93 -8.36
C THR A 194 -4.25 -20.68 -7.98
N ALA A 195 -3.59 -20.66 -6.81
CA ALA A 195 -2.60 -19.63 -6.46
C ALA A 195 -1.45 -19.61 -7.48
N GLU A 196 -0.83 -20.77 -7.71
CA GLU A 196 0.21 -20.93 -8.73
C GLU A 196 -0.31 -20.59 -10.13
N TRP A 197 -1.55 -20.96 -10.44
CA TRP A 197 -2.17 -20.61 -11.71
C TRP A 197 -2.29 -19.09 -11.89
N ILE A 198 -2.75 -18.34 -10.88
CA ILE A 198 -2.84 -16.88 -10.94
C ILE A 198 -1.43 -16.30 -11.13
N LYS A 199 -0.47 -16.65 -10.27
CA LYS A 199 0.89 -16.11 -10.30
C LYS A 199 1.58 -16.34 -11.65
N LYS A 200 1.38 -17.52 -12.25
CA LYS A 200 1.96 -17.87 -13.54
C LYS A 200 1.30 -17.16 -14.73
N ASN A 201 -0.03 -17.04 -14.74
CA ASN A 201 -0.77 -16.50 -15.89
C ASN A 201 -1.01 -14.98 -15.80
N HIS A 202 -0.93 -14.42 -14.58
CA HIS A 202 -1.19 -13.03 -14.26
C HIS A 202 -0.14 -12.49 -13.27
N PRO A 203 1.16 -12.52 -13.63
CA PRO A 203 2.25 -12.11 -12.74
C PRO A 203 2.24 -10.61 -12.39
N ASP A 204 1.37 -9.82 -13.02
CA ASP A 204 1.15 -8.40 -12.77
C ASP A 204 0.21 -8.12 -11.58
N ILE A 205 -0.44 -9.14 -11.01
CA ILE A 205 -1.27 -8.99 -9.80
C ILE A 205 -0.37 -8.85 -8.57
N PHE A 206 -0.65 -7.83 -7.75
CA PHE A 206 0.00 -7.64 -6.46
C PHE A 206 -0.32 -8.82 -5.53
N TRP A 207 0.71 -9.56 -5.13
CA TRP A 207 0.53 -10.79 -4.35
C TRP A 207 1.50 -10.89 -3.18
N ILE A 208 0.99 -10.80 -1.96
CA ILE A 208 1.72 -11.18 -0.76
C ILE A 208 1.48 -12.67 -0.49
N TYR A 209 2.55 -13.45 -0.51
CA TYR A 209 2.59 -14.84 -0.08
C TYR A 209 3.22 -14.91 1.30
N SER A 210 2.37 -15.01 2.33
CA SER A 210 2.84 -15.21 3.71
C SER A 210 3.15 -16.69 3.92
N ASP A 211 4.42 -17.04 3.74
CA ASP A 211 4.94 -18.37 4.06
C ASP A 211 5.50 -18.38 5.47
N GLY A 212 4.82 -19.08 6.37
CA GLY A 212 5.25 -19.31 7.75
C GLY A 212 5.23 -18.08 8.68
N GLN A 213 5.41 -16.86 8.18
CA GLN A 213 5.47 -15.62 8.98
C GLN A 213 4.18 -15.39 9.79
N PHE A 214 3.02 -15.67 9.19
CA PHE A 214 1.72 -15.60 9.85
C PHE A 214 1.66 -16.38 11.16
N ARG A 215 2.50 -17.41 11.34
CA ARG A 215 2.59 -18.19 12.59
C ARG A 215 3.05 -17.36 13.78
N GLY A 216 3.65 -16.19 13.57
CA GLY A 216 4.02 -15.25 14.61
C GLY A 216 2.82 -14.72 15.41
N ILE A 217 1.58 -14.87 14.95
CA ILE A 217 0.40 -14.54 15.76
C ILE A 217 0.30 -15.46 17.02
N TRP A 218 0.77 -16.73 16.96
CA TRP A 218 0.67 -17.67 18.08
C TRP A 218 1.98 -18.35 18.51
N LYS A 219 3.01 -18.42 17.64
CA LYS A 219 4.33 -19.01 17.94
C LYS A 219 5.32 -17.94 18.42
N GLU A 220 6.29 -18.34 19.24
CA GLU A 220 7.30 -17.44 19.82
C GLU A 220 6.67 -16.23 20.53
N GLY A 221 7.42 -15.17 20.83
CA GLY A 221 6.93 -14.04 21.62
C GLY A 221 6.38 -14.44 23.00
N ASP A 222 5.59 -13.56 23.63
CA ASP A 222 4.92 -13.89 24.90
C ASP A 222 3.82 -14.93 24.67
N GLN A 223 4.03 -16.14 25.21
CA GLN A 223 3.11 -17.25 25.11
C GLN A 223 1.97 -17.19 26.13
N THR A 224 2.08 -16.36 27.18
CA THR A 224 1.07 -16.25 28.24
C THR A 224 -0.21 -15.61 27.73
N ILE A 225 -0.10 -14.65 26.81
CA ILE A 225 -1.22 -13.91 26.20
C ILE A 225 -1.84 -14.61 24.98
N VAL A 226 -1.42 -15.84 24.68
CA VAL A 226 -2.06 -16.74 23.69
C VAL A 226 -2.42 -18.09 24.32
N ALA A 227 -2.25 -18.22 25.64
CA ALA A 227 -2.53 -19.43 26.38
C ALA A 227 -4.04 -19.63 26.60
N PRO A 228 -4.50 -20.86 26.91
CA PRO A 228 -5.90 -21.14 27.16
C PRO A 228 -6.51 -20.27 28.28
N GLN A 229 -5.74 -20.00 29.34
CA GLN A 229 -6.22 -19.17 30.45
C GLN A 229 -6.49 -17.73 30.02
N TRP A 230 -5.58 -17.13 29.23
CA TRP A 230 -5.79 -15.80 28.69
C TRP A 230 -7.00 -15.77 27.75
N LEU A 231 -7.14 -16.78 26.88
CA LEU A 231 -8.26 -16.87 25.95
C LEU A 231 -9.61 -16.97 26.69
N GLU A 232 -9.70 -17.84 27.69
CA GLU A 232 -10.93 -18.00 28.47
C GLU A 232 -11.32 -16.72 29.20
N GLN A 233 -10.34 -16.00 29.76
CA GLN A 233 -10.56 -14.77 30.51
C GLN A 233 -10.92 -13.57 29.63
N ASN A 234 -10.19 -13.37 28.53
CA ASN A 234 -10.25 -12.11 27.76
C ASN A 234 -11.11 -12.20 26.50
N VAL A 235 -11.57 -13.40 26.13
CA VAL A 235 -12.34 -13.60 24.88
C VAL A 235 -13.58 -14.45 25.12
N ARG A 236 -13.44 -15.64 25.70
CA ARG A 236 -14.56 -16.60 25.68
C ARG A 236 -15.59 -16.37 26.78
N THR A 237 -15.16 -16.01 27.99
CA THR A 237 -16.04 -15.93 29.17
C THR A 237 -16.54 -14.51 29.40
N ALA A 238 -17.87 -14.35 29.47
CA ALA A 238 -18.53 -13.08 29.82
C ALA A 238 -18.36 -11.91 28.83
N HIS A 239 -18.01 -12.20 27.57
CA HIS A 239 -17.82 -11.20 26.49
C HIS A 239 -18.89 -11.27 25.39
N GLY A 240 -20.14 -11.50 25.78
CA GLY A 240 -21.28 -11.50 24.86
C GLY A 240 -21.34 -12.72 23.95
N ALA A 241 -22.13 -12.64 22.87
CA ALA A 241 -22.45 -13.78 22.02
C ALA A 241 -21.26 -14.27 21.17
N LEU A 242 -20.27 -13.43 20.91
CA LEU A 242 -19.05 -13.78 20.17
C LEU A 242 -18.10 -14.67 20.99
N GLY A 243 -18.01 -14.47 22.30
CA GLY A 243 -17.09 -15.22 23.17
C GLY A 243 -17.25 -16.74 23.09
N PRO A 244 -18.45 -17.31 23.34
CA PRO A 244 -18.64 -18.76 23.34
C PRO A 244 -18.38 -19.43 21.98
N ILE A 245 -18.58 -18.70 20.86
CA ILE A 245 -18.40 -19.27 19.52
C ILE A 245 -16.95 -19.27 19.06
N TYR A 246 -16.07 -18.43 19.62
CA TYR A 246 -14.63 -18.45 19.35
C TYR A 246 -14.04 -19.78 19.85
N PRO A 247 -13.55 -20.71 19.02
CA PRO A 247 -13.11 -22.02 19.51
C PRO A 247 -11.96 -21.98 20.53
N ALA A 248 -12.02 -22.82 21.57
CA ALA A 248 -10.98 -22.89 22.61
C ALA A 248 -9.64 -23.51 22.13
N LYS A 249 -9.66 -24.16 20.97
CA LYS A 249 -8.51 -24.81 20.34
C LYS A 249 -8.71 -24.90 18.83
N ALA A 250 -7.60 -24.96 18.12
CA ALA A 250 -7.48 -25.16 16.70
C ALA A 250 -6.39 -26.23 16.43
N ALA A 251 -6.11 -26.62 15.19
CA ALA A 251 -5.21 -27.75 14.96
C ALA A 251 -3.80 -27.46 15.53
N GLY A 252 -3.34 -28.37 16.39
CA GLY A 252 -2.02 -28.28 17.02
C GLY A 252 -1.86 -27.18 18.08
N LYS A 253 -2.92 -26.43 18.44
CA LYS A 253 -2.85 -25.34 19.44
C LYS A 253 -4.12 -25.26 20.29
N VAL A 254 -3.95 -25.30 21.61
CA VAL A 254 -4.98 -24.91 22.58
C VAL A 254 -4.74 -23.46 22.97
N GLY A 255 -5.78 -22.63 22.94
CA GLY A 255 -5.66 -21.16 23.05
C GLY A 255 -5.81 -20.47 21.68
N VAL A 256 -5.18 -19.29 21.56
CA VAL A 256 -5.23 -18.49 20.33
C VAL A 256 -4.31 -19.10 19.28
N LYS A 257 -4.84 -19.43 18.09
CA LYS A 257 -4.08 -19.83 16.91
C LYS A 257 -4.22 -18.79 15.81
N GLU A 258 -5.44 -18.53 15.33
CA GLU A 258 -5.76 -17.41 14.41
C GLU A 258 -4.78 -17.23 13.24
N GLY A 259 -4.43 -18.32 12.54
CA GLY A 259 -3.35 -18.29 11.56
C GLY A 259 -3.57 -17.33 10.39
N ASP A 260 -4.82 -16.96 10.14
CA ASP A 260 -5.20 -16.13 9.00
C ASP A 260 -5.35 -14.66 9.34
N THR A 261 -5.48 -14.34 10.64
CA THR A 261 -5.63 -12.99 11.16
C THR A 261 -4.57 -12.00 10.68
N PRO A 262 -3.27 -12.37 10.55
CA PRO A 262 -2.26 -11.49 9.98
C PRO A 262 -2.64 -10.89 8.61
N SER A 263 -3.42 -11.61 7.78
CA SER A 263 -3.77 -11.12 6.44
C SER A 263 -4.70 -9.91 6.43
N PHE A 264 -5.63 -9.78 7.39
CA PHE A 264 -6.45 -8.57 7.49
C PHE A 264 -5.81 -7.52 8.41
N PHE A 265 -5.02 -7.95 9.41
CA PHE A 265 -4.16 -7.04 10.18
C PHE A 265 -3.22 -6.25 9.28
N TYR A 266 -2.71 -6.87 8.23
CA TYR A 266 -1.88 -6.20 7.23
C TYR A 266 -2.56 -4.98 6.59
N VAL A 267 -3.88 -4.97 6.51
CA VAL A 267 -4.65 -3.95 5.80
C VAL A 267 -5.23 -2.90 6.76
N LEU A 268 -5.19 -3.13 8.07
CA LEU A 268 -5.78 -2.20 9.04
C LEU A 268 -5.11 -0.82 9.00
N PRO A 269 -5.90 0.28 9.02
CA PRO A 269 -5.38 1.64 9.06
C PRO A 269 -4.98 2.06 10.49
N ASP A 270 -4.07 1.30 11.12
CA ASP A 270 -3.62 1.49 12.52
C ASP A 270 -2.53 2.57 12.68
N GLY A 271 -2.12 3.20 11.57
CA GLY A 271 -1.09 4.23 11.52
C GLY A 271 0.36 3.70 11.41
N LEU A 272 0.54 2.37 11.37
CA LEU A 272 1.88 1.76 11.21
C LEU A 272 2.37 1.78 9.77
N SER A 273 1.52 1.63 8.76
CA SER A 273 1.97 1.41 7.38
C SER A 273 0.95 1.86 6.33
N ASP A 274 1.38 1.82 5.08
CA ASP A 274 0.53 1.73 3.90
C ASP A 274 0.65 0.28 3.36
N PRO A 275 -0.47 -0.45 3.16
CA PRO A 275 -0.43 -1.83 2.69
C PRO A 275 0.02 -1.96 1.21
N GLU A 276 0.06 -0.88 0.42
CA GLU A 276 0.69 -0.94 -0.92
C GLU A 276 2.23 -1.01 -0.84
N HIS A 277 2.82 -0.96 0.37
CA HIS A 277 4.26 -1.08 0.62
C HIS A 277 4.62 -2.29 1.52
N PRO A 278 4.78 -3.49 0.96
CA PRO A 278 5.05 -4.72 1.74
C PRO A 278 6.33 -4.69 2.59
N GLY A 279 7.34 -3.94 2.16
CA GLY A 279 8.59 -3.78 2.89
C GLY A 279 8.48 -2.95 4.17
N TRP A 280 7.35 -2.28 4.42
CA TRP A 280 7.22 -1.34 5.53
C TRP A 280 6.89 -2.03 6.87
N GLY A 281 6.16 -3.13 6.84
CA GLY A 281 5.82 -3.88 8.05
C GLY A 281 4.70 -3.25 8.90
N ASN A 282 3.81 -4.08 9.41
CA ASN A 282 2.76 -3.74 10.39
C ASN A 282 2.34 -5.00 11.17
N TRP A 283 1.17 -4.99 11.82
CA TRP A 283 0.65 -6.15 12.56
C TRP A 283 0.51 -7.43 11.73
N GLY A 284 0.34 -7.31 10.41
CA GLY A 284 0.27 -8.45 9.49
C GLY A 284 1.62 -9.03 9.07
N GLY A 285 2.72 -8.36 9.42
CA GLY A 285 4.07 -8.76 9.08
C GLY A 285 4.74 -7.83 8.08
N ARG A 286 5.90 -8.25 7.55
CA ARG A 286 6.75 -7.50 6.62
C ARG A 286 7.25 -8.44 5.54
N PHE A 287 7.25 -7.96 4.31
CA PHE A 287 7.52 -8.78 3.13
C PHE A 287 8.51 -8.09 2.19
N GLU A 288 9.12 -8.89 1.34
CA GLU A 288 10.08 -8.46 0.34
C GLU A 288 9.78 -9.06 -1.03
N ARG A 289 10.32 -8.46 -2.09
CA ARG A 289 10.15 -8.98 -3.45
C ARG A 289 10.66 -10.42 -3.55
N SER A 290 9.86 -11.30 -4.14
CA SER A 290 10.29 -12.68 -4.43
C SER A 290 11.25 -12.77 -5.62
N GLY A 291 11.29 -11.73 -6.47
CA GLY A 291 11.97 -11.72 -7.77
C GLY A 291 11.11 -12.30 -8.91
N SER A 292 9.86 -12.68 -8.65
CA SER A 292 8.93 -13.23 -9.63
C SER A 292 7.68 -12.35 -9.74
N GLY A 293 7.53 -11.64 -10.87
CA GLY A 293 6.37 -10.77 -11.10
C GLY A 293 6.16 -9.74 -9.97
N MET A 294 4.90 -9.51 -9.61
CA MET A 294 4.46 -8.64 -8.51
C MET A 294 4.23 -9.40 -7.19
N GLU A 295 5.00 -10.46 -6.96
CA GLU A 295 4.93 -11.26 -5.74
C GLU A 295 5.92 -10.77 -4.65
N PHE A 296 5.45 -10.86 -3.41
CA PHE A 296 6.21 -10.59 -2.19
C PHE A 296 6.15 -11.80 -1.26
N THR A 297 7.26 -12.10 -0.60
CA THR A 297 7.43 -13.21 0.35
C THR A 297 7.86 -12.70 1.73
N SER A 298 7.67 -13.52 2.76
CA SER A 298 8.02 -13.18 4.16
C SER A 298 9.46 -12.65 4.30
N ALA A 299 9.62 -11.43 4.81
CA ALA A 299 10.92 -10.89 5.21
C ALA A 299 11.24 -11.24 6.67
N SER A 300 12.51 -11.16 7.06
CA SER A 300 12.94 -11.39 8.46
C SER A 300 13.38 -10.09 9.13
N ASP A 301 13.02 -9.91 10.39
CA ASP A 301 13.53 -8.83 11.24
C ASP A 301 14.57 -9.36 12.22
N LEU A 302 15.44 -8.49 12.73
CA LEU A 302 16.46 -8.88 13.70
C LEU A 302 15.88 -8.86 15.11
N ARG A 303 15.75 -10.03 15.71
CA ARG A 303 15.49 -10.19 17.14
C ARG A 303 16.81 -10.48 17.84
N GLU A 304 17.25 -9.56 18.71
CA GLU A 304 18.55 -9.70 19.41
C GLU A 304 19.73 -9.98 18.46
N HIS A 305 19.74 -9.30 17.31
CA HIS A 305 20.71 -9.46 16.22
C HIS A 305 20.64 -10.79 15.44
N VAL A 306 19.62 -11.61 15.66
CA VAL A 306 19.37 -12.84 14.91
C VAL A 306 18.16 -12.65 14.00
N PRO A 307 18.26 -12.95 12.70
CA PRO A 307 17.09 -12.94 11.81
C PRO A 307 16.00 -13.89 12.29
N ASP A 308 14.79 -13.38 12.40
CA ASP A 308 13.59 -14.13 12.78
C ASP A 308 12.43 -13.74 11.85
N VAL A 309 11.94 -14.73 11.10
CA VAL A 309 10.85 -14.55 10.13
C VAL A 309 9.48 -14.36 10.80
N LEU A 310 9.32 -14.76 12.07
CA LEU A 310 8.08 -14.61 12.84
C LEU A 310 8.04 -13.29 13.61
N TYR A 311 9.20 -12.69 13.87
CA TYR A 311 9.31 -11.45 14.63
C TYR A 311 8.57 -10.25 14.02
N PRO A 312 8.50 -10.06 12.69
CA PRO A 312 7.70 -9.00 12.08
C PRO A 312 6.22 -9.00 12.50
N VAL A 313 5.68 -10.15 12.91
CA VAL A 313 4.31 -10.26 13.45
C VAL A 313 4.33 -10.18 14.98
N HIS A 314 5.08 -11.07 15.64
CA HIS A 314 4.94 -11.23 17.09
C HIS A 314 5.54 -10.08 17.91
N ARG A 315 6.29 -9.15 17.31
CA ARG A 315 6.72 -7.91 17.98
C ARG A 315 5.55 -7.03 18.39
N TRP A 316 4.42 -7.14 17.68
CA TRP A 316 3.22 -6.35 17.91
C TRP A 316 2.20 -7.02 18.83
N ARG A 317 2.54 -8.21 19.36
CA ARG A 317 1.56 -9.08 20.01
C ARG A 317 0.85 -8.45 21.19
N ASP A 318 1.58 -7.76 22.05
CA ASP A 318 0.99 -7.14 23.22
C ASP A 318 -0.11 -6.12 22.80
N ALA A 319 0.16 -5.32 21.77
CA ALA A 319 -0.78 -4.33 21.27
C ALA A 319 -2.03 -4.96 20.65
N PHE A 320 -1.87 -5.91 19.73
CA PHE A 320 -3.05 -6.51 19.08
C PHE A 320 -3.83 -7.47 19.99
N GLN A 321 -3.20 -8.07 21.00
CA GLN A 321 -3.92 -8.87 22.02
C GLN A 321 -4.68 -7.97 22.99
N ASN A 322 -4.11 -6.83 23.39
CA ASN A 322 -4.81 -5.85 24.22
C ASN A 322 -5.99 -5.23 23.47
N SER A 323 -5.82 -4.85 22.20
CA SER A 323 -6.93 -4.35 21.38
C SER A 323 -8.01 -5.41 21.19
N PHE A 324 -7.64 -6.68 20.99
CA PHE A 324 -8.64 -7.76 20.95
C PHE A 324 -9.42 -7.90 22.27
N ALA A 325 -8.73 -7.90 23.42
CA ALA A 325 -9.38 -7.98 24.73
C ALA A 325 -10.31 -6.80 25.00
N ALA A 326 -9.87 -5.56 24.73
CA ALA A 326 -10.71 -4.37 24.88
C ALA A 326 -11.95 -4.41 23.98
N ARG A 327 -11.82 -4.87 22.72
CA ARG A 327 -12.96 -5.01 21.80
C ARG A 327 -13.91 -6.13 22.19
N MET A 328 -13.43 -7.16 22.90
CA MET A 328 -14.31 -8.14 23.54
C MET A 328 -15.07 -7.51 24.72
N ASP A 329 -14.45 -6.61 25.49
CA ASP A 329 -15.16 -5.84 26.53
C ASP A 329 -16.24 -4.93 25.90
N TRP A 330 -15.99 -4.33 24.74
CA TRP A 330 -16.98 -3.53 23.99
C TRP A 330 -18.25 -4.31 23.64
N CYS A 331 -18.19 -5.65 23.60
CA CYS A 331 -19.36 -6.48 23.34
C CYS A 331 -20.37 -6.48 24.50
N VAL A 332 -19.97 -6.06 25.71
CA VAL A 332 -20.78 -6.15 26.93
C VAL A 332 -20.81 -4.87 27.76
N SER A 333 -19.84 -3.99 27.57
CA SER A 333 -19.69 -2.74 28.32
C SER A 333 -20.26 -1.54 27.56
N SER A 334 -20.51 -0.46 28.28
CA SER A 334 -20.73 0.87 27.69
C SER A 334 -19.39 1.55 27.43
N PHE A 335 -19.36 2.58 26.56
CA PHE A 335 -18.17 3.43 26.32
C PHE A 335 -17.36 3.72 27.59
N ARG A 336 -17.99 4.33 28.62
CA ARG A 336 -17.28 4.73 29.86
C ARG A 336 -16.66 3.62 30.69
N ASN A 337 -16.99 2.35 30.43
CA ASN A 337 -16.57 1.20 31.20
C ASN A 337 -15.65 0.25 30.40
N ALA A 338 -15.19 0.68 29.23
CA ALA A 338 -14.17 -0.03 28.47
C ALA A 338 -13.13 0.97 27.95
N ASN A 339 -11.92 0.49 27.69
CA ASN A 339 -10.84 1.32 27.15
C ASN A 339 -10.94 1.44 25.63
N HIS A 340 -10.40 2.52 25.05
CA HIS A 340 -10.31 2.75 23.61
C HIS A 340 -8.92 3.22 23.20
N GLU A 341 -8.54 2.93 21.96
CA GLU A 341 -7.22 3.29 21.46
C GLU A 341 -6.99 4.82 21.53
N PRO A 342 -5.80 5.28 21.96
CA PRO A 342 -5.48 6.71 21.95
C PRO A 342 -5.39 7.23 20.51
N ILE A 343 -5.58 8.53 20.33
CA ILE A 343 -5.43 9.22 19.04
C ILE A 343 -4.00 9.74 18.93
N ALA A 344 -3.20 9.13 18.04
CA ALA A 344 -1.81 9.51 17.80
C ALA A 344 -1.68 10.61 16.73
N VAL A 345 -1.05 11.72 17.11
CA VAL A 345 -0.75 12.86 16.23
C VAL A 345 0.73 12.87 15.90
N LEU A 346 1.10 13.24 14.67
CA LEU A 346 2.50 13.39 14.26
C LEU A 346 2.67 14.70 13.49
N ASN A 347 3.44 15.63 14.03
CA ASN A 347 3.67 16.98 13.48
C ASN A 347 2.36 17.73 13.16
N GLY A 348 1.34 17.57 14.00
CA GLY A 348 0.01 18.17 13.81
C GLY A 348 -0.91 17.43 12.84
N ASP A 349 -0.42 16.43 12.11
CA ASP A 349 -1.23 15.56 11.26
C ASP A 349 -1.95 14.52 12.14
N GLN A 350 -3.24 14.26 11.89
CA GLN A 350 -4.06 13.27 12.60
C GLN A 350 -4.59 12.14 11.70
N THR A 351 -4.25 12.11 10.41
CA THR A 351 -4.95 11.30 9.39
C THR A 351 -4.51 9.84 9.34
N GLY A 352 -3.72 9.36 10.31
CA GLY A 352 -3.12 8.02 10.34
C GLY A 352 -2.11 7.72 9.21
N ARG A 353 -1.98 8.60 8.21
CA ARG A 353 -1.10 8.40 7.06
C ARG A 353 0.37 8.46 7.47
N VAL A 354 1.19 7.71 6.75
CA VAL A 354 2.65 7.76 6.85
C VAL A 354 3.13 9.15 6.43
N LEU A 355 3.86 9.83 7.30
CA LEU A 355 4.36 11.18 7.06
C LEU A 355 5.71 11.11 6.33
N GLN A 356 5.77 11.68 5.12
CA GLN A 356 7.00 11.81 4.33
C GLN A 356 7.70 13.12 4.70
N ILE A 357 9.00 13.07 4.99
CA ILE A 357 9.79 14.24 5.40
C ILE A 357 11.11 14.26 4.63
N GLU A 358 11.33 15.31 3.86
CA GLU A 358 12.60 15.54 3.19
C GLU A 358 13.66 16.07 4.19
N SER A 359 14.88 15.57 4.07
CA SER A 359 16.00 15.94 4.95
C SER A 359 17.35 15.79 4.23
N ASP A 360 18.38 16.44 4.76
CA ASP A 360 19.76 16.22 4.35
C ASP A 360 20.55 15.42 5.40
N ALA A 361 21.66 14.81 4.99
CA ALA A 361 22.59 14.14 5.89
C ALA A 361 23.19 15.15 6.91
N ASN A 362 23.36 14.72 8.16
CA ASN A 362 23.75 15.55 9.32
C ASN A 362 22.70 16.57 9.80
N GLN A 363 21.50 16.61 9.23
CA GLN A 363 20.44 17.48 9.70
C GLN A 363 19.79 16.90 10.97
N ASP A 364 19.39 17.77 11.89
CA ASP A 364 18.46 17.42 12.96
C ASP A 364 17.02 17.64 12.50
N VAL A 365 16.22 16.58 12.53
CA VAL A 365 14.77 16.63 12.26
C VAL A 365 14.01 16.52 13.57
N ARG A 366 13.05 17.41 13.78
CA ARG A 366 12.17 17.39 14.96
C ARG A 366 10.86 16.70 14.61
N LEU A 367 10.47 15.73 15.43
CA LEU A 367 9.17 15.05 15.35
C LEU A 367 8.41 15.30 16.65
N SER A 368 7.12 15.58 16.54
CA SER A 368 6.27 15.96 17.67
C SER A 368 4.96 15.16 17.66
N ALA A 369 4.67 14.52 18.78
CA ALA A 369 3.41 13.86 19.09
C ALA A 369 2.44 14.79 19.85
N VAL A 370 2.80 16.07 20.01
CA VAL A 370 1.94 17.08 20.65
C VAL A 370 0.60 17.15 19.92
N GLY A 371 -0.48 17.10 20.69
CA GLY A 371 -1.84 17.00 20.18
C GLY A 371 -2.43 15.59 20.24
N SER A 372 -1.60 14.56 20.51
CA SER A 372 -2.12 13.22 20.83
C SER A 372 -3.00 13.26 22.07
N SER A 373 -4.05 12.45 22.08
CA SER A 373 -5.08 12.47 23.13
C SER A 373 -5.64 11.09 23.39
N ASP A 374 -6.15 10.87 24.59
CA ASP A 374 -6.87 9.66 24.97
C ASP A 374 -8.38 9.96 25.09
N PRO A 375 -9.27 9.21 24.41
CA PRO A 375 -10.71 9.47 24.46
C PRO A 375 -11.33 9.18 25.84
N ASP A 376 -10.68 8.34 26.65
CA ASP A 376 -11.11 7.98 28.01
C ASP A 376 -10.46 8.88 29.09
N GLY A 377 -9.53 9.75 28.69
CA GLY A 377 -8.81 10.67 29.55
C GLY A 377 -7.63 10.04 30.31
N HIS A 378 -7.16 8.87 29.88
CA HIS A 378 -5.96 8.24 30.41
C HIS A 378 -4.69 9.04 30.08
N ALA A 379 -3.67 8.88 30.93
CA ALA A 379 -2.36 9.46 30.66
C ALA A 379 -1.65 8.67 29.55
N LEU A 380 -0.99 9.39 28.64
CA LEU A 380 -0.28 8.80 27.50
C LEU A 380 1.21 8.57 27.81
N GLN A 381 1.74 7.49 27.24
CA GLN A 381 3.16 7.18 27.13
C GLN A 381 3.56 7.24 25.66
N PHE A 382 4.73 7.79 25.38
CA PHE A 382 5.25 7.98 24.03
C PHE A 382 6.53 7.19 23.88
N ARG A 383 6.68 6.51 22.76
CA ARG A 383 7.93 5.83 22.39
C ARG A 383 8.26 6.08 20.93
N TRP A 384 9.49 6.48 20.67
CA TRP A 384 10.03 6.69 19.33
C TRP A 384 11.17 5.71 19.08
N TRP A 385 11.14 5.05 17.93
CA TRP A 385 12.21 4.13 17.57
C TRP A 385 12.38 4.00 16.05
N ASN A 386 13.58 3.58 15.63
CA ASN A 386 13.91 3.37 14.22
C ASN A 386 13.47 1.96 13.82
N TYR A 387 12.60 1.83 12.82
CA TYR A 387 12.31 0.56 12.19
C TYR A 387 13.32 0.30 11.07
N VAL A 388 14.55 -0.05 11.47
CA VAL A 388 15.72 -0.16 10.58
C VAL A 388 15.45 -1.10 9.42
N GLU A 389 14.83 -2.26 9.67
CA GLU A 389 14.57 -3.25 8.62
C GLU A 389 13.53 -2.80 7.59
N ALA A 390 12.75 -1.75 7.88
CA ALA A 390 11.78 -1.18 6.95
C ALA A 390 12.36 -0.02 6.10
N GLY A 391 13.46 0.59 6.54
CA GLY A 391 14.16 1.65 5.79
C GLY A 391 15.30 1.09 4.94
N SER A 392 15.79 1.90 4.00
CA SER A 392 16.97 1.52 3.21
C SER A 392 18.29 1.87 3.91
N HIS A 393 18.27 2.72 4.93
CA HIS A 393 19.43 2.95 5.78
C HIS A 393 19.62 1.82 6.81
N TRP A 394 20.82 1.25 6.86
CA TRP A 394 21.11 0.02 7.62
C TRP A 394 21.40 0.21 9.12
N LEU A 395 21.37 1.45 9.63
CA LEU A 395 21.61 1.74 11.05
C LEU A 395 20.45 2.52 11.63
N ALA A 396 20.22 2.31 12.93
CA ALA A 396 19.35 3.20 13.69
C ALA A 396 19.97 4.58 13.78
N ALA A 397 19.23 5.60 13.36
CA ALA A 397 19.64 6.99 13.54
C ALA A 397 19.52 7.39 15.03
N PRO A 398 20.44 8.21 15.56
CA PRO A 398 20.36 8.70 16.94
C PRO A 398 19.05 9.46 17.20
N LEU A 399 18.38 9.11 18.30
CA LEU A 399 17.16 9.76 18.78
C LEU A 399 17.41 10.40 20.16
N GLN A 400 16.96 11.64 20.35
CA GLN A 400 16.93 12.33 21.65
C GLN A 400 15.49 12.57 22.07
N GLY A 401 15.14 12.22 23.31
CA GLY A 401 13.75 12.35 23.79
C GLY A 401 12.82 11.22 23.33
N SER A 402 13.36 10.03 23.08
CA SER A 402 12.62 8.88 22.54
C SER A 402 11.45 8.40 23.41
N GLU A 403 11.38 8.80 24.68
CA GLU A 403 10.28 8.45 25.60
C GLU A 403 9.42 9.67 25.97
N THR A 404 9.42 10.70 25.12
CA THR A 404 8.69 11.95 25.36
C THR A 404 7.81 12.33 24.17
N ALA A 405 6.92 13.30 24.35
CA ALA A 405 6.04 13.75 23.28
C ALA A 405 6.79 14.37 22.09
N GLU A 406 8.06 14.76 22.24
CA GLU A 406 8.86 15.33 21.16
C GLU A 406 10.21 14.63 21.08
N THR A 407 10.65 14.30 19.87
CA THR A 407 11.95 13.68 19.63
C THR A 407 12.75 14.45 18.59
N VAL A 408 14.07 14.42 18.72
CA VAL A 408 15.00 14.91 17.70
C VAL A 408 15.74 13.70 17.14
N ILE A 409 15.67 13.51 15.83
CA ILE A 409 16.47 12.55 15.10
C ILE A 409 17.60 13.27 14.38
N THR A 410 18.84 12.82 14.59
CA THR A 410 20.00 13.33 13.86
C THR A 410 20.25 12.40 12.68
N ILE A 411 20.11 12.92 11.45
CA ILE A 411 20.30 12.12 10.24
C ILE A 411 21.78 11.75 10.10
N PRO A 412 22.12 10.45 10.00
CA PRO A 412 23.50 10.02 9.83
C PRO A 412 24.14 10.61 8.57
N SER A 413 25.43 10.93 8.65
CA SER A 413 26.20 11.47 7.52
C SER A 413 26.25 10.53 6.31
N ASN A 414 26.06 9.23 6.56
CA ASN A 414 26.09 8.15 5.58
C ASN A 414 24.68 7.70 5.13
N ALA A 415 23.64 8.48 5.40
CA ALA A 415 22.27 8.16 4.99
C ALA A 415 21.86 8.80 3.64
N SER A 416 22.76 9.51 2.96
CA SER A 416 22.51 10.13 1.64
C SER A 416 21.88 9.14 0.66
N GLY A 417 20.77 9.55 0.02
CA GLY A 417 20.02 8.74 -0.95
C GLY A 417 19.22 7.57 -0.34
N GLN A 418 19.01 7.58 0.98
CA GLN A 418 18.34 6.49 1.70
C GLN A 418 17.12 6.98 2.48
N THR A 419 16.34 6.02 2.99
CA THR A 419 15.18 6.27 3.83
C THR A 419 15.43 5.78 5.26
N ILE A 420 14.96 6.56 6.23
CA ILE A 420 14.95 6.18 7.65
C ILE A 420 13.51 6.18 8.13
N HIS A 421 13.06 5.04 8.64
CA HIS A 421 11.70 4.86 9.14
C HIS A 421 11.68 5.03 10.66
N VAL A 422 10.87 5.96 11.15
CA VAL A 422 10.69 6.22 12.57
C VAL A 422 9.24 5.92 12.95
N ILE A 423 9.05 5.09 13.98
CA ILE A 423 7.75 4.75 14.53
C ILE A 423 7.54 5.54 15.82
N LEU A 424 6.37 6.15 15.92
CA LEU A 424 5.76 6.65 17.16
C LEU A 424 4.78 5.59 17.65
N GLU A 425 4.94 5.17 18.90
CA GLU A 425 3.92 4.44 19.67
C GLU A 425 3.35 5.39 20.72
N VAL A 426 2.03 5.52 20.74
CA VAL A 426 1.27 6.23 21.76
C VAL A 426 0.45 5.19 22.51
N THR A 427 0.81 4.93 23.77
CA THR A 427 0.12 3.93 24.60
C THR A 427 -0.55 4.62 25.78
N ASP A 428 -1.81 4.29 26.04
CA ASP A 428 -2.54 4.80 27.19
C ASP A 428 -2.13 4.12 28.51
N ARG A 429 -2.86 4.42 29.58
CA ARG A 429 -2.76 3.73 30.88
C ARG A 429 -4.08 3.10 31.31
N GLY A 430 -4.94 2.78 30.34
CA GLY A 430 -6.16 2.01 30.58
C GLY A 430 -5.86 0.53 30.79
N GLU A 431 -6.91 -0.26 31.02
CA GLU A 431 -6.81 -1.70 31.22
C GLU A 431 -7.80 -2.41 30.27
N PRO A 432 -7.31 -3.23 29.31
CA PRO A 432 -5.90 -3.38 28.94
C PRO A 432 -5.34 -2.09 28.30
N ALA A 433 -4.02 -1.88 28.37
CA ALA A 433 -3.40 -0.70 27.78
C ALA A 433 -3.42 -0.77 26.25
N LEU A 434 -3.93 0.26 25.58
CA LEU A 434 -4.07 0.29 24.13
C LEU A 434 -3.05 1.21 23.48
N THR A 435 -2.63 0.84 22.27
CA THR A 435 -1.56 1.52 21.54
C THR A 435 -2.03 1.92 20.15
N SER A 436 -1.73 3.16 19.78
CA SER A 436 -1.87 3.67 18.41
C SER A 436 -0.52 4.14 17.88
N TYR A 437 -0.40 4.22 16.56
CA TYR A 437 0.87 4.42 15.90
C TYR A 437 0.87 5.60 14.94
N ARG A 438 2.06 6.13 14.68
CA ARG A 438 2.36 6.92 13.48
C ARG A 438 3.73 6.54 12.95
N ARG A 439 3.90 6.62 11.63
CA ARG A 439 5.20 6.47 10.96
C ARG A 439 5.63 7.77 10.30
N ALA A 440 6.89 8.15 10.51
CA ALA A 440 7.61 9.10 9.67
C ALA A 440 8.61 8.35 8.78
N ILE A 441 8.69 8.72 7.50
CA ILE A 441 9.76 8.30 6.58
C ILE A 441 10.58 9.54 6.26
N LEU A 442 11.86 9.50 6.62
CA LEU A 442 12.81 10.56 6.33
C LEU A 442 13.52 10.22 5.02
N ASN A 443 13.24 11.00 3.98
CA ASN A 443 13.87 10.90 2.66
C ASN A 443 15.14 11.75 2.67
N VAL A 444 16.30 11.10 2.68
CA VAL A 444 17.58 11.80 2.80
C VAL A 444 18.12 12.11 1.41
N GLY A 445 18.26 13.40 1.10
CA GLY A 445 18.78 13.87 -0.18
C GLY A 445 20.22 13.44 -0.45
N GLY A 446 20.57 13.36 -1.73
CA GLY A 446 21.91 13.06 -2.23
C GLY A 446 22.04 11.67 -2.87
N GLU A 447 23.25 11.35 -3.32
CA GLU A 447 23.55 10.07 -3.97
C GLU A 447 23.52 8.92 -2.95
N PRO A 448 22.93 7.76 -3.28
CA PRO A 448 22.94 6.59 -2.41
C PRO A 448 24.35 6.16 -2.02
N ILE A 449 24.57 5.97 -0.72
CA ILE A 449 25.80 5.39 -0.18
C ILE A 449 25.62 3.89 0.00
N GLU A 450 26.56 3.09 -0.52
CA GLU A 450 26.51 1.63 -0.34
C GLU A 450 26.77 1.23 1.12
N PRO A 451 26.06 0.19 1.62
CA PRO A 451 26.32 -0.37 2.94
C PRO A 451 27.73 -0.98 3.02
N PRO A 452 28.39 -0.95 4.19
CA PRO A 452 29.62 -1.69 4.41
C PRO A 452 29.46 -3.19 4.13
N PRO A 453 30.52 -3.88 3.67
CA PRO A 453 30.49 -5.33 3.49
C PRO A 453 30.06 -6.06 4.77
N GLY A 454 29.15 -7.03 4.63
CA GLY A 454 28.66 -7.85 5.75
C GLY A 454 27.46 -7.27 6.50
N VAL A 455 26.95 -6.11 6.08
CA VAL A 455 25.66 -5.59 6.54
C VAL A 455 24.54 -6.26 5.74
N TRP A 456 23.64 -6.94 6.45
CA TRP A 456 22.40 -7.44 5.87
C TRP A 456 21.42 -6.28 5.75
N LEU A 457 21.17 -5.85 4.51
CA LEU A 457 19.98 -5.07 4.21
C LEU A 457 18.82 -6.04 4.02
N SER A 458 17.74 -5.82 4.75
CA SER A 458 16.44 -6.26 4.26
C SER A 458 16.24 -5.56 2.92
N SER A 459 15.65 -6.23 1.93
CA SER A 459 15.41 -5.65 0.61
C SER A 459 14.26 -4.62 0.63
N ALA A 460 14.27 -3.73 1.65
CA ALA A 460 13.49 -2.51 1.76
C ALA A 460 13.81 -1.65 0.54
N GLU A 461 13.11 -1.99 -0.53
CA GLU A 461 13.17 -1.37 -1.82
C GLU A 461 12.88 0.11 -1.58
N VAL A 462 13.80 0.97 -2.01
CA VAL A 462 13.47 2.35 -2.38
C VAL A 462 12.52 2.23 -3.57
N VAL A 463 11.27 1.94 -3.26
CA VAL A 463 10.15 1.97 -4.18
C VAL A 463 9.41 3.25 -3.85
N PRO A 464 9.52 4.29 -4.70
CA PRO A 464 8.47 5.30 -4.70
C PRO A 464 7.14 4.58 -4.93
N PRO A 465 6.07 4.94 -4.20
CA PRO A 465 4.77 4.30 -4.29
C PRO A 465 4.37 4.03 -5.74
N LEU A 466 3.91 2.82 -6.02
CA LEU A 466 3.02 2.57 -7.14
C LEU A 466 1.67 3.19 -6.81
N THR A 467 1.58 4.51 -6.84
CA THR A 467 0.37 5.34 -6.98
C THR A 467 0.76 6.81 -6.90
N GLU A 468 1.51 7.26 -7.89
CA GLU A 468 1.20 8.44 -8.68
C GLU A 468 2.27 8.46 -9.77
N PHE A 469 1.86 8.37 -11.04
CA PHE A 469 2.57 9.17 -12.02
C PHE A 469 2.68 10.54 -11.37
N ILE A 470 3.88 11.00 -10.99
CA ILE A 470 4.05 12.42 -10.71
C ILE A 470 3.64 13.05 -12.04
N PRO A 471 2.44 13.65 -12.17
CA PRO A 471 2.21 14.45 -13.33
C PRO A 471 3.29 15.51 -13.21
N ALA A 472 4.03 15.77 -14.28
CA ALA A 472 4.83 16.98 -14.30
C ALA A 472 3.93 18.12 -13.78
N PRO A 473 4.40 18.97 -12.86
CA PRO A 473 3.58 20.10 -12.41
C PRO A 473 3.04 20.80 -13.64
N ASP A 474 1.77 21.25 -13.58
CA ASP A 474 1.12 22.07 -14.60
C ASP A 474 1.94 23.36 -14.78
N GLY A 475 2.98 23.25 -15.58
CA GLY A 475 3.92 24.29 -15.91
C GLY A 475 3.70 24.71 -17.35
N PRO A 476 4.00 25.96 -17.72
CA PRO A 476 4.00 26.38 -19.11
C PRO A 476 5.18 25.71 -19.85
N TRP A 477 4.99 24.46 -20.26
CA TRP A 477 5.95 23.67 -21.02
C TRP A 477 6.01 24.17 -22.45
N VAL A 478 7.19 24.60 -22.88
CA VAL A 478 7.45 25.03 -24.26
C VAL A 478 8.14 23.90 -25.00
N PHE A 479 7.58 23.49 -26.13
CA PHE A 479 8.20 22.47 -26.99
C PHE A 479 9.60 22.94 -27.37
N GLN A 480 10.61 22.19 -26.96
CA GLN A 480 11.99 22.49 -27.27
C GLN A 480 12.44 21.71 -28.51
N ARG A 481 12.18 20.40 -28.51
CA ARG A 481 12.80 19.49 -29.48
C ARG A 481 12.09 18.14 -29.49
N ALA A 482 12.09 17.46 -30.64
CA ALA A 482 11.79 16.03 -30.71
C ALA A 482 12.61 15.37 -31.82
N VAL A 483 12.88 14.07 -31.68
CA VAL A 483 13.70 13.28 -32.62
C VAL A 483 13.01 11.96 -32.94
N ASN A 484 12.86 11.68 -34.24
CA ASN A 484 12.55 10.36 -34.80
C ASN A 484 13.86 9.57 -34.85
N VAL A 485 14.08 8.69 -33.86
CA VAL A 485 15.44 8.27 -33.47
C VAL A 485 16.13 7.34 -34.48
N ASN A 486 15.39 6.78 -35.43
CA ASN A 486 15.91 5.91 -36.50
C ASN A 486 15.47 6.33 -37.90
N GLY A 487 14.82 7.49 -38.06
CA GLY A 487 14.14 7.85 -39.30
C GLY A 487 14.42 9.27 -39.77
N PRO A 488 13.90 9.65 -40.94
CA PRO A 488 13.97 11.03 -41.42
C PRO A 488 13.11 11.96 -40.54
N PRO A 489 13.28 13.29 -40.67
CA PRO A 489 12.36 14.25 -40.09
C PRO A 489 10.90 13.95 -40.45
N VAL A 490 9.99 14.13 -39.49
CA VAL A 490 8.53 13.89 -39.64
C VAL A 490 7.73 15.04 -39.01
N GLN A 491 6.44 15.16 -39.35
CA GLN A 491 5.55 16.12 -38.71
C GLN A 491 4.47 15.41 -37.88
N ILE A 492 4.57 15.56 -36.57
CA ILE A 492 3.69 14.90 -35.59
C ILE A 492 3.02 15.98 -34.74
N ASP A 493 1.68 15.94 -34.64
CA ASP A 493 0.85 16.91 -33.92
C ASP A 493 1.15 18.38 -34.28
N GLY A 494 1.41 18.62 -35.56
CA GLY A 494 1.77 19.93 -36.09
C GLY A 494 3.20 20.39 -35.76
N ARG A 495 3.99 19.57 -35.06
CA ARG A 495 5.38 19.86 -34.67
C ARG A 495 6.36 19.17 -35.61
N GLN A 496 7.45 19.86 -35.94
CA GLN A 496 8.53 19.31 -36.74
C GLN A 496 9.47 18.51 -35.85
N TRP A 497 9.57 17.20 -36.11
CA TRP A 497 10.50 16.29 -35.46
C TRP A 497 11.75 16.16 -36.31
N GLN A 498 12.91 16.14 -35.68
CA GLN A 498 14.20 15.96 -36.36
C GLN A 498 14.44 14.47 -36.65
N GLY A 499 15.30 14.16 -37.62
CA GLY A 499 15.67 12.79 -37.93
C GLY A 499 16.86 12.27 -37.13
N GLU A 500 17.28 11.04 -37.41
CA GLU A 500 18.42 10.38 -36.76
C GLU A 500 19.76 11.14 -36.90
N ASP A 501 19.90 11.97 -37.93
CA ASP A 501 21.10 12.79 -38.21
C ASP A 501 21.13 14.11 -37.43
N SER A 502 20.24 14.25 -36.44
CA SER A 502 20.10 15.47 -35.66
C SER A 502 21.36 15.81 -34.86
N ARG A 503 21.79 17.08 -34.90
CA ARG A 503 23.01 17.53 -34.23
C ARG A 503 22.89 17.47 -32.71
N ASN A 504 23.95 17.04 -32.02
CA ASN A 504 23.98 16.92 -30.56
C ASN A 504 22.87 15.98 -30.03
N PHE A 505 22.64 14.88 -30.74
CA PHE A 505 21.81 13.76 -30.34
C PHE A 505 22.59 12.48 -30.67
N ASP A 506 22.69 11.57 -29.72
CA ASP A 506 23.41 10.30 -29.90
C ASP A 506 22.54 9.16 -29.33
N CYS A 507 22.57 8.00 -29.99
CA CYS A 507 21.84 6.81 -29.57
C CYS A 507 22.67 5.56 -29.90
N ASN A 508 22.93 4.70 -28.91
CA ASN A 508 23.72 3.48 -29.09
C ASN A 508 22.94 2.31 -29.72
N GLY A 509 21.61 2.42 -29.79
CA GLY A 509 20.73 1.35 -30.26
C GLY A 509 20.92 0.99 -31.73
N LYS A 510 20.65 -0.27 -32.07
CA LYS A 510 20.70 -0.77 -33.43
C LYS A 510 19.44 -0.35 -34.20
N ALA A 511 19.63 0.17 -35.40
CA ALA A 511 18.55 0.55 -36.30
C ALA A 511 17.72 -0.66 -36.75
N LEU A 512 16.39 -0.57 -36.64
CA LEU A 512 15.46 -1.53 -37.22
C LEU A 512 14.21 -0.84 -37.76
N VAL A 513 13.70 -1.34 -38.89
CA VAL A 513 12.42 -0.90 -39.48
C VAL A 513 11.56 -2.14 -39.70
N THR A 514 10.38 -2.16 -39.07
CA THR A 514 9.40 -3.23 -39.27
C THR A 514 8.35 -2.82 -40.30
N LYS A 515 8.08 -3.68 -41.28
CA LYS A 515 7.12 -3.40 -42.36
C LYS A 515 5.79 -4.14 -42.18
N ASP A 516 5.79 -5.20 -41.39
CA ASP A 516 4.68 -6.14 -41.26
C ASP A 516 3.85 -5.90 -40.00
N VAL A 517 4.36 -5.08 -39.07
CA VAL A 517 3.72 -4.79 -37.79
C VAL A 517 3.24 -3.35 -37.77
N LYS A 518 1.93 -3.16 -37.61
CA LYS A 518 1.29 -1.85 -37.66
C LYS A 518 1.02 -1.33 -36.24
N PRO A 519 1.16 -0.01 -35.99
CA PRO A 519 0.80 0.60 -34.72
C PRO A 519 -0.64 0.32 -34.30
N GLN A 520 -0.81 -0.02 -33.02
CA GLN A 520 -2.07 -0.24 -32.34
C GLN A 520 -2.06 0.57 -31.03
N PRO A 521 -2.94 1.58 -30.89
CA PRO A 521 -3.93 2.03 -31.88
C PRO A 521 -3.28 2.61 -33.15
N ALA A 522 -4.03 2.61 -34.26
CA ALA A 522 -3.56 3.19 -35.52
C ALA A 522 -3.39 4.71 -35.39
N VAL A 523 -2.37 5.23 -36.06
CA VAL A 523 -1.98 6.64 -36.08
C VAL A 523 -1.82 7.13 -37.52
N ASP A 524 -1.57 8.43 -37.70
CA ASP A 524 -1.30 8.99 -39.04
C ASP A 524 -0.01 8.42 -39.67
N ALA A 525 0.25 8.80 -40.92
CA ALA A 525 1.37 8.25 -41.69
C ALA A 525 2.75 8.65 -41.13
N ASP A 526 2.87 9.85 -40.56
CA ASP A 526 4.12 10.37 -40.02
C ASP A 526 4.44 9.72 -38.67
N HIS A 527 3.43 9.60 -37.80
CA HIS A 527 3.52 8.81 -36.58
C HIS A 527 3.82 7.33 -36.85
N THR A 528 3.17 6.75 -37.86
CA THR A 528 3.44 5.36 -38.27
C THR A 528 4.89 5.20 -38.72
N THR A 529 5.40 6.16 -39.51
CA THR A 529 6.79 6.17 -39.99
C THR A 529 7.78 6.21 -38.84
N MET A 530 7.51 7.00 -37.79
CA MET A 530 8.35 7.06 -36.59
C MET A 530 8.24 5.78 -35.76
N LEU A 531 7.04 5.33 -35.40
CA LEU A 531 6.84 4.16 -34.54
C LEU A 531 7.42 2.86 -35.13
N THR A 532 7.30 2.67 -36.45
CA THR A 532 7.77 1.45 -37.13
C THR A 532 9.27 1.49 -37.46
N SER A 533 9.96 2.59 -37.14
CA SER A 533 11.38 2.81 -37.36
C SER A 533 12.07 3.19 -36.05
N PHE A 534 12.65 2.22 -35.36
CA PHE A 534 13.17 2.39 -33.99
C PHE A 534 14.62 1.94 -33.83
N ARG A 535 15.23 2.38 -32.72
CA ARG A 535 16.53 1.95 -32.23
C ARG A 535 16.32 0.96 -31.11
N PHE A 536 16.90 -0.24 -31.24
CA PHE A 536 16.75 -1.29 -30.24
C PHE A 536 18.08 -1.68 -29.57
N SER A 537 18.03 -1.89 -28.26
CA SER A 537 19.15 -2.38 -27.43
C SER A 537 18.60 -2.94 -26.12
N ARG A 538 19.34 -3.84 -25.46
CA ARG A 538 19.07 -4.23 -24.06
C ARG A 538 19.66 -3.23 -23.06
N ASP A 539 20.74 -2.57 -23.47
CA ASP A 539 21.42 -1.51 -22.72
C ASP A 539 21.30 -0.22 -23.53
N LEU A 540 20.08 0.27 -23.76
CA LEU A 540 19.87 1.46 -24.58
C LEU A 540 20.45 2.68 -23.85
N GLU A 541 21.17 3.53 -24.57
CA GLU A 541 21.59 4.85 -24.11
C GLU A 541 21.28 5.86 -25.21
N VAL A 542 20.59 6.93 -24.83
CA VAL A 542 20.26 8.06 -25.68
C VAL A 542 20.67 9.33 -24.96
N SER A 543 21.40 10.20 -25.65
CA SER A 543 21.81 11.49 -25.08
C SER A 543 21.48 12.66 -25.99
N PHE A 544 21.09 13.76 -25.35
CA PHE A 544 21.07 15.09 -25.93
C PHE A 544 22.18 15.90 -25.31
N ASN A 545 22.96 16.58 -26.16
CA ASN A 545 24.09 17.38 -25.72
C ASN A 545 23.85 18.86 -26.06
N ARG A 546 24.44 19.78 -25.29
CA ARG A 546 24.35 21.24 -25.49
C ARG A 546 22.93 21.80 -25.44
N LEU A 547 22.08 21.25 -24.59
CA LEU A 547 20.78 21.83 -24.27
C LEU A 547 20.94 23.11 -23.44
N PRO A 548 20.07 24.11 -23.61
CA PRO A 548 20.00 25.23 -22.69
C PRO A 548 19.76 24.76 -21.25
N VAL A 549 20.44 25.36 -20.27
CA VAL A 549 20.17 25.11 -18.84
C VAL A 549 18.70 25.38 -18.52
N GLY A 550 18.09 24.52 -17.71
CA GLY A 550 16.72 24.64 -17.24
C GLY A 550 16.07 23.30 -16.93
N THR A 551 14.79 23.33 -16.59
CA THR A 551 14.00 22.12 -16.31
C THR A 551 13.29 21.64 -17.58
N TYR A 552 13.35 20.33 -17.83
CA TYR A 552 12.75 19.68 -18.99
C TYR A 552 11.77 18.59 -18.58
N ALA A 553 10.67 18.48 -19.33
CA ALA A 553 9.83 17.29 -19.38
C ALA A 553 10.23 16.46 -20.61
N VAL A 554 10.54 15.20 -20.36
CA VAL A 554 11.03 14.22 -21.34
C VAL A 554 9.94 13.19 -21.59
N PHE A 555 9.65 12.92 -22.86
CA PHE A 555 8.75 11.84 -23.26
C PHE A 555 9.45 10.91 -24.23
N VAL A 556 9.10 9.63 -24.19
CA VAL A 556 9.61 8.63 -25.13
C VAL A 556 8.48 7.89 -25.80
N HIS A 557 8.67 7.52 -27.06
CA HIS A 557 7.76 6.69 -27.82
C HIS A 557 8.41 5.33 -28.01
N VAL A 558 7.80 4.30 -27.45
CA VAL A 558 8.28 2.91 -27.52
C VAL A 558 7.31 2.09 -28.35
N PHE A 559 7.83 1.14 -29.14
CA PHE A 559 7.05 0.32 -30.07
C PHE A 559 7.41 -1.16 -29.96
N GLU A 560 6.44 -2.03 -29.72
CA GLU A 560 6.70 -3.47 -29.70
C GLU A 560 6.52 -4.08 -31.10
N ASP A 561 7.52 -4.79 -31.61
CA ASP A 561 7.50 -5.37 -32.95
C ASP A 561 7.30 -6.89 -32.97
N ASN A 562 7.44 -7.57 -31.83
CA ASN A 562 7.28 -9.01 -31.76
C ASN A 562 6.61 -9.49 -30.45
N HIS A 563 7.36 -9.59 -29.36
CA HIS A 563 6.98 -10.19 -28.09
C HIS A 563 7.24 -9.19 -26.98
N SER A 564 6.35 -9.13 -26.00
CA SER A 564 6.51 -8.19 -24.88
C SER A 564 7.86 -8.40 -24.19
N GLU A 565 8.60 -7.31 -24.08
CA GLU A 565 9.80 -7.16 -23.27
C GLU A 565 9.44 -6.46 -21.95
N GLN A 566 10.27 -6.66 -20.93
CA GLN A 566 10.16 -5.95 -19.65
C GLN A 566 11.27 -4.91 -19.58
N LEU A 567 10.89 -3.64 -19.54
CA LEU A 567 11.82 -2.52 -19.68
C LEU A 567 11.83 -1.67 -18.42
N ASP A 568 13.03 -1.32 -18.00
CA ASP A 568 13.27 -0.22 -17.06
C ASP A 568 13.83 0.96 -17.84
N PHE A 569 13.40 2.18 -17.51
CA PHE A 569 13.98 3.41 -18.03
C PHE A 569 14.55 4.24 -16.91
N PHE A 570 15.70 4.85 -17.16
CA PHE A 570 16.37 5.77 -16.26
C PHE A 570 16.63 7.07 -16.99
N LEU A 571 16.33 8.20 -16.34
CA LEU A 571 16.63 9.54 -16.82
C LEU A 571 17.63 10.17 -15.85
N GLU A 572 18.75 10.67 -16.35
CA GLU A 572 19.85 11.15 -15.49
C GLU A 572 20.26 10.12 -14.43
N ARG A 573 20.31 8.83 -14.80
CA ARG A 573 20.56 7.68 -13.90
C ARG A 573 19.49 7.40 -12.85
N HIS A 574 18.41 8.17 -12.81
CA HIS A 574 17.29 7.95 -11.90
C HIS A 574 16.23 7.09 -12.57
N PRO A 575 15.72 6.01 -11.94
CA PRO A 575 14.65 5.20 -12.52
C PRO A 575 13.39 6.06 -12.69
N VAL A 576 12.88 6.13 -13.92
CA VAL A 576 11.66 6.88 -14.27
C VAL A 576 10.52 5.96 -14.73
N THR A 577 10.83 4.70 -15.02
CA THR A 577 9.86 3.64 -15.27
C THR A 577 10.53 2.30 -14.91
N ARG A 578 9.78 1.40 -14.27
CA ARG A 578 10.24 0.04 -13.94
C ARG A 578 9.21 -1.00 -14.33
N ASN A 579 9.67 -2.18 -14.73
CA ASN A 579 8.86 -3.33 -15.14
C ASN A 579 7.81 -2.96 -16.20
N TYR A 580 8.17 -2.08 -17.14
CA TYR A 580 7.26 -1.70 -18.21
C TYR A 580 7.19 -2.83 -19.25
N ALA A 581 6.03 -3.45 -19.34
CA ALA A 581 5.73 -4.42 -20.39
C ALA A 581 5.47 -3.67 -21.71
N SER A 582 6.30 -3.91 -22.72
CA SER A 582 6.17 -3.27 -24.03
C SER A 582 4.91 -3.68 -24.82
N GLY A 583 4.24 -4.78 -24.43
CA GLY A 583 2.95 -5.19 -24.97
C GLY A 583 3.05 -6.24 -26.09
N THR A 584 2.00 -6.38 -26.90
CA THR A 584 2.02 -7.27 -28.07
C THR A 584 2.55 -6.54 -29.30
N ALA A 585 3.03 -7.26 -30.33
CA ALA A 585 3.42 -6.66 -31.60
C ALA A 585 2.39 -5.63 -32.13
N GLY A 586 2.87 -4.42 -32.40
CA GLY A 586 2.09 -3.25 -32.81
C GLY A 586 1.75 -2.31 -31.66
N HIS A 587 1.82 -2.77 -30.41
CA HIS A 587 1.59 -1.92 -29.25
C HIS A 587 2.62 -0.80 -29.19
N TRP A 588 2.17 0.40 -28.89
CA TRP A 588 3.05 1.52 -28.66
C TRP A 588 2.51 2.40 -27.54
N ASN A 589 3.42 3.07 -26.85
CA ASN A 589 3.07 4.05 -25.84
C ASN A 589 3.99 5.26 -25.93
N ARG A 590 3.42 6.41 -25.59
CA ARG A 590 4.16 7.62 -25.22
C ARG A 590 4.32 7.64 -23.70
N LEU A 591 5.52 7.34 -23.20
CA LEU A 591 5.85 7.35 -21.79
C LEU A 591 6.39 8.73 -21.37
N GLY A 592 6.24 9.07 -20.08
CA GLY A 592 6.50 10.41 -19.54
C GLY A 592 5.21 11.21 -19.28
N PRO A 593 5.30 12.49 -18.88
CA PRO A 593 6.53 13.28 -18.79
C PRO A 593 7.40 12.85 -17.62
N TRP A 594 8.70 12.74 -17.85
CA TRP A 594 9.70 12.61 -16.80
C TRP A 594 10.50 13.90 -16.69
N VAL A 595 10.72 14.40 -15.48
CA VAL A 595 11.34 15.70 -15.26
C VAL A 595 12.85 15.54 -15.10
N ALA A 596 13.63 16.28 -15.88
CA ALA A 596 15.08 16.41 -15.74
C ALA A 596 15.49 17.87 -15.54
N ARG A 597 16.33 18.14 -14.54
CA ARG A 597 16.99 19.45 -14.38
C ARG A 597 18.34 19.41 -15.07
N VAL A 598 18.47 20.19 -16.14
CA VAL A 598 19.69 20.25 -16.96
C VAL A 598 20.53 21.43 -16.50
N ALA A 599 21.67 21.16 -15.88
CA ALA A 599 22.64 22.18 -15.46
C ALA A 599 23.93 22.14 -16.29
N ASP A 600 24.30 20.97 -16.81
CA ASP A 600 25.51 20.70 -17.58
C ASP A 600 25.29 20.74 -19.10
N GLY A 601 24.04 20.93 -19.51
CA GLY A 601 23.62 20.95 -20.92
C GLY A 601 23.36 19.57 -21.50
N ASN A 602 23.30 18.51 -20.71
CA ASN A 602 23.06 17.16 -21.18
C ASN A 602 21.74 16.60 -20.64
N ILE A 603 21.11 15.74 -21.43
CA ILE A 603 20.11 14.79 -20.95
C ILE A 603 20.53 13.39 -21.40
N VAL A 604 20.58 12.43 -20.48
CA VAL A 604 20.86 11.02 -20.75
C VAL A 604 19.68 10.16 -20.29
N LEU A 605 19.14 9.38 -21.23
CA LEU A 605 18.17 8.34 -20.97
C LEU A 605 18.83 6.98 -21.20
N THR A 606 18.71 6.06 -20.23
CA THR A 606 19.11 4.67 -20.41
C THR A 606 17.93 3.71 -20.24
N SER A 607 18.06 2.51 -20.79
CA SER A 607 17.17 1.39 -20.48
C SER A 607 17.95 0.20 -19.93
N ASP A 608 17.25 -0.64 -19.16
CA ASP A 608 17.74 -1.95 -18.69
C ASP A 608 16.63 -3.00 -18.83
N GLY A 609 17.00 -4.27 -18.74
CA GLY A 609 16.12 -5.44 -18.84
C GLY A 609 16.02 -5.99 -20.26
N GLY A 610 14.83 -5.87 -20.83
CA GLY A 610 14.49 -6.35 -22.17
C GLY A 610 15.03 -5.47 -23.30
N ALA A 611 14.80 -5.89 -24.55
CA ALA A 611 15.22 -5.10 -25.71
C ALA A 611 14.27 -3.91 -25.94
N ALA A 612 14.67 -2.71 -25.50
CA ALA A 612 13.88 -1.51 -25.67
C ALA A 612 13.87 -1.05 -27.14
N ASN A 613 12.72 -1.07 -27.79
CA ASN A 613 12.50 -0.51 -29.12
C ASN A 613 12.06 0.97 -29.00
N LEU A 614 13.02 1.89 -28.97
CA LEU A 614 12.74 3.32 -28.89
C LEU A 614 12.54 3.91 -30.29
N ALA A 615 11.38 4.50 -30.55
CA ALA A 615 11.02 5.11 -31.83
C ALA A 615 11.16 6.65 -31.84
N GLY A 616 10.89 7.29 -30.70
CA GLY A 616 10.83 8.75 -30.62
C GLY A 616 11.15 9.29 -29.23
N ILE A 617 11.63 10.53 -29.17
CA ILE A 617 11.84 11.25 -27.90
C ILE A 617 11.48 12.73 -28.06
N GLU A 618 10.82 13.29 -27.04
CA GLU A 618 10.43 14.70 -26.98
C GLU A 618 11.03 15.38 -25.75
N LEU A 619 11.43 16.64 -25.91
CA LEU A 619 11.90 17.52 -24.86
C LEU A 619 11.07 18.79 -24.83
N TRP A 620 10.57 19.12 -23.65
CA TRP A 620 9.78 20.30 -23.38
C TRP A 620 10.42 21.09 -22.26
N LYS A 621 10.76 22.35 -22.48
CA LYS A 621 11.42 23.18 -21.47
C LYS A 621 10.39 23.95 -20.67
N LEU A 622 10.54 23.99 -19.34
CA LEU A 622 9.70 24.81 -18.48
C LEU A 622 9.95 26.30 -18.77
N ASN A 623 8.88 27.07 -18.99
CA ASN A 623 8.98 28.51 -19.16
C ASN A 623 9.02 29.23 -17.80
N GLU A 624 10.22 29.50 -17.30
CA GLU A 624 10.49 30.14 -15.99
C GLU A 624 10.12 31.64 -15.94
N THR A 625 9.48 32.20 -16.96
CA THR A 625 9.13 33.64 -17.02
C THR A 625 7.72 33.99 -16.51
N ALA A 626 7.00 33.06 -15.87
CA ALA A 626 5.63 33.32 -15.40
C ALA A 626 5.50 33.87 -13.96
N ASP A 627 6.59 33.93 -13.18
CA ASP A 627 6.58 34.60 -11.87
C ASP A 627 7.46 35.86 -11.92
N GLY A 628 6.82 36.98 -12.26
CA GLY A 628 7.45 38.29 -12.25
C GLY A 628 6.58 39.41 -12.81
N LYS A 629 5.73 39.96 -11.92
CA LYS A 629 4.93 41.21 -12.03
C LYS A 629 3.58 41.06 -12.73
N ASP A 630 2.51 41.11 -11.95
CA ASP A 630 1.90 42.39 -11.50
C ASP A 630 1.40 42.28 -10.05
#